data_AF-A0A832K0B9-F1
#
_entry.id   AF-A0A832K0B9-F1
#
_cell.length_a   1.000
_cell.length_b   1.000
_cell.length_c   1.000
_cell.angle_alpha   90.00
_cell.angle_beta   90.00
_cell.angle_gamma   90.00
#
_symmetry.space_group_name_H-M   'P 1'
#
loop_
_entity.id
_entity.type
_entity.pdbx_description
1 polymer ?
#
loop_
_entity_poly.entity_id
_entity_poly.type
_entity_poly.pdbx_seq_one_letter_code
_entity_poly.pdbx_strand_id
1 'polypeptide(L)'
;MITGSGTHYYEEIYFDEFYRVLVLSEESSFIVSVDVYMKKASFESSKKTCIDDICLLLREVEEASRALPGVIRVLVVAIKVRENPVEVVSVKWILDHKPSKEEIKDIYKKSWELINTL
;
A
#
# COMPACT_ATOMS: atom_id res chain seq x y z
N MET A 1 -7.29 1.67 -31.85
CA MET A 1 -7.72 2.83 -31.04
C MET A 1 -7.88 2.35 -29.61
N ILE A 2 -6.95 2.71 -28.74
CA ILE A 2 -7.09 2.55 -27.28
C ILE A 2 -7.07 3.96 -26.73
N THR A 3 -8.24 4.45 -26.34
CA THR A 3 -8.41 5.71 -25.61
C THR A 3 -8.09 5.42 -24.15
N GLY A 4 -7.00 6.00 -23.65
CA GLY A 4 -6.62 5.92 -22.25
C GLY A 4 -5.69 7.07 -21.90
N SER A 5 -6.14 8.31 -22.13
CA SER A 5 -5.43 9.49 -21.64
C SER A 5 -5.95 9.86 -20.25
N GLY A 6 -5.66 9.01 -19.26
CA GLY A 6 -5.61 9.45 -17.88
C GLY A 6 -4.18 9.93 -17.63
N THR A 7 -4.01 11.19 -17.27
CA THR A 7 -2.69 11.66 -16.80
C THR A 7 -2.41 10.95 -15.49
N HIS A 8 -1.53 9.94 -15.52
CA HIS A 8 -1.07 9.27 -14.31
C HIS A 8 -0.03 10.16 -13.63
N TYR A 9 -0.43 10.80 -12.52
CA TYR A 9 0.49 11.48 -11.62
C TYR A 9 1.26 10.44 -10.81
N TYR A 10 2.59 10.55 -10.84
CA TYR A 10 3.52 9.72 -10.09
C TYR A 10 4.45 10.63 -9.31
N GLU A 11 4.49 10.44 -7.99
CA GLU A 11 5.48 11.06 -7.12
C GLU A 11 6.06 9.98 -6.21
N GLU A 12 7.39 9.90 -6.16
CA GLU A 12 8.11 8.97 -5.31
C GLU A 12 8.84 9.76 -4.21
N ILE A 13 8.62 9.34 -2.97
CA ILE A 13 9.16 9.99 -1.78
C ILE A 13 9.80 8.91 -0.90
N TYR A 14 11.02 9.17 -0.47
CA TYR A 14 11.77 8.31 0.44
C TYR A 14 11.85 8.98 1.81
N PHE A 15 11.28 8.33 2.83
CA PHE A 15 11.38 8.77 4.22
C PHE A 15 12.39 7.96 5.04
N ASP A 16 12.78 6.77 4.56
CA ASP A 16 13.76 5.85 5.16
C ASP A 16 14.32 4.90 4.07
N GLU A 17 15.46 4.25 4.30
CA GLU A 17 16.18 3.40 3.34
C GLU A 17 15.43 2.12 2.97
N PHE A 18 14.51 1.66 3.83
CA PHE A 18 13.74 0.42 3.62
C PHE A 18 12.29 0.68 3.19
N TYR A 19 11.92 1.96 3.00
CA TYR A 19 10.56 2.39 2.76
C TYR A 19 10.48 3.24 1.50
N ARG A 20 9.53 2.88 0.63
CA ARG A 20 9.20 3.67 -0.56
C ARG A 20 7.77 4.15 -0.44
N VAL A 21 7.54 5.45 -0.60
CA VAL A 21 6.20 6.02 -0.69
C VAL A 21 5.92 6.43 -2.12
N LEU A 22 4.87 5.86 -2.71
CA LEU A 22 4.40 6.15 -4.06
C LEU A 22 3.04 6.81 -3.98
N VAL A 23 2.88 7.96 -4.63
CA VAL A 23 1.58 8.60 -4.86
C VAL A 23 1.19 8.39 -6.31
N LEU A 24 0.08 7.70 -6.52
CA LEU A 24 -0.47 7.38 -7.84
C LEU A 24 -1.83 8.04 -7.98
N SER A 25 -2.16 8.55 -9.16
CA SER A 25 -3.54 8.89 -9.51
C SER A 25 -4.16 7.80 -10.39
N GLU A 26 -5.33 7.30 -9.99
CA GLU A 26 -6.10 6.31 -10.73
C GLU A 26 -7.55 6.79 -10.85
N GLU A 27 -7.96 7.10 -12.08
CA GLU A 27 -9.27 7.66 -12.42
C GLU A 27 -9.65 8.88 -11.58
N SER A 28 -10.54 8.71 -10.60
CA SER A 28 -11.03 9.73 -9.68
C SER A 28 -10.47 9.59 -8.26
N SER A 29 -9.43 8.79 -8.06
CA SER A 29 -8.84 8.50 -6.76
C SER A 29 -7.33 8.65 -6.75
N PHE A 30 -6.77 8.75 -5.56
CA PHE A 30 -5.33 8.74 -5.33
C PHE A 30 -4.96 7.55 -4.45
N ILE A 31 -3.85 6.92 -4.76
CA ILE A 31 -3.29 5.81 -3.99
C ILE A 31 -1.95 6.26 -3.42
N VAL A 32 -1.84 6.25 -2.10
CA VAL A 32 -0.55 6.35 -1.42
C VAL A 32 -0.12 4.93 -1.01
N SER A 33 0.86 4.38 -1.70
CA SER A 33 1.46 3.08 -1.41
C SER A 33 2.71 3.29 -0.56
N VAL A 34 2.73 2.72 0.63
CA VAL A 34 3.93 2.65 1.48
C VAL A 34 4.45 1.23 1.41
N ASP A 35 5.53 1.03 0.67
CA ASP A 35 6.14 -0.27 0.43
C ASP A 35 7.32 -0.47 1.37
N VAL A 36 7.37 -1.64 1.99
CA VAL A 36 8.37 -2.01 2.99
C VAL A 36 8.98 -3.34 2.62
N TYR A 37 10.30 -3.36 2.52
CA TYR A 37 11.06 -4.58 2.31
C TYR A 37 11.34 -5.22 3.67
N MET A 38 10.70 -6.36 3.95
CA MET A 38 10.82 -7.05 5.23
C MET A 38 11.31 -8.46 5.02
N LYS A 39 12.17 -8.95 5.90
CA LYS A 39 12.53 -10.37 5.96
C LYS A 39 11.68 -11.03 7.05
N LYS A 40 11.01 -12.13 6.72
CA LYS A 40 10.32 -13.02 7.68
C LYS A 40 9.11 -12.42 8.40
N ALA A 41 8.33 -11.58 7.73
CA ALA A 41 7.02 -11.20 8.28
C ALA A 41 6.05 -12.39 8.24
N SER A 42 5.40 -12.68 9.36
CA SER A 42 4.15 -13.45 9.40
C SER A 42 3.03 -12.52 8.98
N PHE A 43 2.22 -12.92 8.01
CA PHE A 43 1.10 -12.11 7.55
C PHE A 43 -0.15 -12.97 7.46
N GLU A 44 -1.14 -12.64 8.28
CA GLU A 44 -2.48 -13.22 8.18
C GLU A 44 -3.29 -12.50 7.10
N SER A 45 -3.56 -13.21 6.00
CA SER A 45 -4.32 -12.68 4.87
C SER A 45 -5.78 -13.13 4.89
N SER A 46 -6.70 -12.24 4.58
CA SER A 46 -8.10 -12.63 4.31
C SER A 46 -8.25 -13.22 2.91
N LYS A 47 -7.37 -12.85 1.97
CA LYS A 47 -7.37 -13.37 0.60
C LYS A 47 -5.94 -13.68 0.14
N LYS A 48 -5.77 -14.80 -0.55
CA LYS A 48 -4.51 -15.25 -1.13
C LYS A 48 -4.72 -15.61 -2.60
N THR A 49 -3.95 -15.00 -3.48
CA THR A 49 -3.92 -15.31 -4.92
C THR A 49 -2.49 -15.67 -5.29
N CYS A 50 -2.26 -16.82 -5.92
CA CYS A 50 -0.92 -17.21 -6.35
C CYS A 50 -0.86 -17.35 -7.88
N ILE A 51 0.25 -16.92 -8.45
CA ILE A 51 0.63 -17.12 -9.85
C ILE A 51 2.03 -17.74 -9.82
N ASP A 52 2.14 -18.96 -10.36
CA ASP A 52 3.33 -19.79 -10.25
C ASP A 52 3.80 -19.91 -8.80
N ASP A 53 4.97 -19.34 -8.52
CA ASP A 53 5.60 -19.37 -7.21
C ASP A 53 5.49 -18.05 -6.44
N ILE A 54 4.68 -17.11 -6.91
CA ILE A 54 4.45 -15.83 -6.24
C ILE A 54 3.02 -15.80 -5.73
N CYS A 55 2.86 -15.51 -4.44
CA CYS A 55 1.57 -15.32 -3.79
C CYS A 55 1.41 -13.87 -3.35
N LEU A 56 0.31 -13.28 -3.77
CA LEU A 56 -0.22 -12.02 -3.26
C LEU A 56 -1.17 -12.33 -2.10
N LEU A 57 -0.84 -11.79 -0.95
CA LEU A 57 -1.60 -11.89 0.28
C LEU A 57 -2.26 -10.53 0.52
N LEU A 58 -3.58 -10.50 0.55
CA LEU A 58 -4.37 -9.28 0.74
C LEU A 58 -5.10 -9.34 2.07
N ARG A 59 -5.06 -8.21 2.79
CA ARG A 59 -5.89 -7.92 3.96
C ARG A 59 -6.45 -6.51 3.82
N GLU A 60 -7.76 -6.36 3.94
CA GLU A 60 -8.40 -5.04 4.06
C GLU A 60 -8.42 -4.65 5.55
N VAL A 61 -8.11 -3.39 5.85
CA VAL A 61 -8.05 -2.89 7.23
C VAL A 61 -9.15 -1.86 7.43
N GLU A 62 -10.32 -2.34 7.84
CA GLU A 62 -11.54 -1.51 7.96
C GLU A 62 -11.43 -0.40 9.00
N GLU A 63 -10.71 -0.62 10.11
CA GLU A 63 -10.58 0.39 11.17
C GLU A 63 -9.63 1.54 10.78
N ALA A 64 -8.62 1.25 9.96
CA ALA A 64 -7.61 2.23 9.56
C ALA A 64 -8.15 3.29 8.60
N SER A 65 -9.19 2.97 7.81
CA SER A 65 -9.82 3.95 6.90
C SER A 65 -10.48 5.11 7.65
N ARG A 66 -10.83 4.93 8.92
CA ARG A 66 -11.40 5.99 9.77
C ARG A 66 -10.35 6.88 10.42
N ALA A 67 -9.08 6.49 10.36
CA ALA A 67 -8.00 7.19 11.06
C ALA A 67 -7.58 8.50 10.38
N LEU A 68 -7.85 8.64 9.08
CA LEU A 68 -7.46 9.80 8.27
C LEU A 68 -8.64 10.27 7.41
N PRO A 69 -8.96 11.58 7.39
CA PRO A 69 -10.02 12.13 6.54
C PRO A 69 -9.82 11.81 5.05
N GLY A 70 -10.91 11.53 4.33
CA GLY A 70 -10.90 11.27 2.88
C GLY A 70 -10.25 9.95 2.45
N VAL A 71 -9.83 9.10 3.39
CA VAL A 71 -9.44 7.71 3.08
C VAL A 71 -10.70 6.87 2.87
N ILE A 72 -10.85 6.36 1.66
CA ILE A 72 -11.94 5.47 1.27
C ILE A 72 -11.67 4.06 1.79
N ARG A 73 -10.42 3.60 1.67
CA ARG A 73 -10.04 2.21 1.90
C ARG A 73 -8.55 2.09 2.22
N VAL A 74 -8.21 1.09 3.04
CA VAL A 74 -6.83 0.70 3.33
C VAL A 74 -6.65 -0.78 3.03
N LEU A 75 -5.68 -1.08 2.16
CA LEU A 75 -5.33 -2.44 1.78
C LEU A 75 -3.88 -2.71 2.18
N VAL A 76 -3.65 -3.84 2.84
CA VAL A 76 -2.30 -4.37 3.04
C VAL A 76 -2.09 -5.51 2.05
N VAL A 77 -1.08 -5.36 1.21
CA VAL A 77 -0.68 -6.34 0.20
C VAL A 77 0.71 -6.85 0.55
N ALA A 78 0.83 -8.12 0.88
CA ALA A 78 2.11 -8.78 1.07
C ALA A 78 2.45 -9.69 -0.11
N ILE A 79 3.72 -9.69 -0.52
CA ILE A 79 4.25 -10.54 -1.58
C ILE A 79 5.09 -11.64 -0.92
N LYS A 80 4.72 -12.88 -1.19
CA LYS A 80 5.42 -14.08 -0.72
C LYS A 80 5.87 -14.91 -1.92
N VAL A 81 7.13 -15.31 -1.97
CA VAL A 81 7.68 -16.19 -3.02
C VAL A 81 7.85 -17.61 -2.45
N ARG A 82 7.25 -18.64 -3.06
CA ARG A 82 7.30 -20.07 -2.65
C ARG A 82 6.95 -20.29 -1.16
N GLU A 83 7.67 -21.21 -0.53
CA GLU A 83 7.76 -21.43 0.91
C GLU A 83 8.72 -20.44 1.59
N ASN A 84 9.23 -19.41 0.90
CA ASN A 84 10.02 -18.36 1.54
C ASN A 84 9.14 -17.43 2.38
N PRO A 85 9.74 -16.68 3.32
CA PRO A 85 9.05 -15.60 4.01
C PRO A 85 8.50 -14.52 3.07
N VAL A 86 7.53 -13.74 3.57
CA VAL A 86 7.12 -12.48 2.93
C VAL A 86 8.35 -11.60 2.70
N GLU A 87 8.45 -11.04 1.50
CA GLU A 87 9.59 -10.20 1.07
C GLU A 87 9.23 -8.72 1.03
N VAL A 88 7.98 -8.41 0.70
CA VAL A 88 7.47 -7.04 0.58
C VAL A 88 6.10 -6.96 1.21
N VAL A 89 5.86 -5.91 1.99
CA VAL A 89 4.55 -5.51 2.48
C VAL A 89 4.26 -4.08 2.01
N SER A 90 3.15 -3.90 1.31
CA SER A 90 2.66 -2.60 0.85
C SER A 90 1.38 -2.25 1.60
N VAL A 91 1.36 -1.10 2.27
CA VAL A 91 0.11 -0.51 2.78
C VAL A 91 -0.36 0.52 1.77
N LYS A 92 -1.51 0.26 1.16
CA LYS A 92 -2.13 1.11 0.15
C LYS A 92 -3.30 1.84 0.78
N TRP A 93 -3.20 3.17 0.81
CA TRP A 93 -4.24 4.08 1.24
C TRP A 93 -4.89 4.67 0.01
N ILE A 94 -6.20 4.45 -0.16
CA ILE A 94 -6.97 4.97 -1.28
C ILE A 94 -7.75 6.18 -0.79
N LEU A 95 -7.54 7.33 -1.43
CA LEU A 95 -8.13 8.62 -1.09
C LEU A 95 -9.01 9.15 -2.23
N ASP A 96 -10.05 9.89 -1.88
CA ASP A 96 -10.94 10.59 -2.82
C ASP A 96 -10.40 11.94 -3.31
N HIS A 97 -9.23 12.35 -2.82
CA HIS A 97 -8.59 13.63 -3.13
C HIS A 97 -7.07 13.48 -3.26
N LYS A 98 -6.42 14.46 -3.89
CA LYS A 98 -4.97 14.50 -3.98
C LYS A 98 -4.37 14.76 -2.59
N PRO A 99 -3.53 13.87 -2.04
CA PRO A 99 -2.99 14.07 -0.71
C PRO A 99 -1.96 15.21 -0.71
N SER A 100 -1.98 16.01 0.34
CA SER A 100 -0.93 16.98 0.66
C SER A 100 0.34 16.29 1.17
N LYS A 101 1.45 17.03 1.21
CA LYS A 101 2.71 16.51 1.76
C LYS A 101 2.60 16.11 3.24
N GLU A 102 1.76 16.80 4.00
CA GLU A 102 1.52 16.48 5.42
C GLU A 102 0.73 15.18 5.55
N GLU A 103 -0.32 15.00 4.75
CA GLU A 103 -1.10 13.75 4.71
C GLU A 103 -0.26 12.57 4.27
N ILE A 104 0.60 12.72 3.26
CA ILE A 104 1.55 11.67 2.85
C ILE A 104 2.45 11.26 4.02
N LYS A 105 2.94 12.22 4.80
CA LYS A 105 3.80 11.95 5.97
C LYS A 105 3.04 11.24 7.08
N ASP A 106 1.77 11.58 7.32
CA ASP A 106 0.97 10.90 8.33
C ASP A 106 0.53 9.50 7.90
N ILE A 107 0.24 9.31 6.60
CA ILE A 107 0.05 7.99 5.98
C ILE A 107 1.29 7.12 6.16
N TYR A 108 2.49 7.66 5.93
CA TYR A 108 3.74 6.95 6.16
C TYR A 108 3.85 6.44 7.61
N LYS A 109 3.63 7.31 8.60
CA LYS A 109 3.69 6.93 10.03
C LYS A 109 2.64 5.88 10.38
N LYS A 110 1.39 6.06 9.92
CA LYS A 110 0.29 5.13 10.18
C LYS A 110 0.53 3.76 9.54
N SER A 111 1.14 3.74 8.35
CA SER A 111 1.55 2.49 7.70
C SER A 111 2.58 1.74 8.53
N TRP A 112 3.52 2.46 9.14
CA TRP A 112 4.52 1.87 10.04
C TRP A 112 3.88 1.27 11.30
N GLU A 113 2.94 1.99 11.92
CA GLU A 113 2.15 1.47 13.04
C GLU A 113 1.40 0.19 12.66
N LEU A 114 0.71 0.20 11.51
CA LEU A 114 -0.04 -0.96 11.02
C LEU A 114 0.86 -2.17 10.78
N ILE A 115 1.98 -1.99 10.08
CA ILE A 115 2.90 -3.09 9.77
C ILE A 115 3.46 -3.76 11.02
N ASN A 116 3.74 -3.00 12.08
CA ASN A 116 4.22 -3.54 13.36
C ASN A 116 3.15 -4.32 14.14
N THR A 117 1.89 -4.33 13.67
CA THR A 117 0.77 -5.07 14.26
C THR A 117 0.25 -6.22 13.39
N LEU A 118 0.92 -6.47 12.24
CA LEU A 118 0.58 -7.55 11.31
C LEU A 118 1.04 -8.92 11.77
#